data_AF-A0A7J6W305-F1
#
_entry.id   AF-A0A7J6W305-F1
#
_cell.length_a   1.000
_cell.length_b   1.000
_cell.length_c   1.000
_cell.angle_alpha   90.00
_cell.angle_beta   90.00
_cell.angle_gamma   90.00
#
_symmetry.space_group_name_H-M   'P 1'
#
loop_
_entity.id
_entity.type
_entity.pdbx_description
1 polymer ?
#
loop_
_entity_poly.entity_id
_entity_poly.type
_entity_poly.pdbx_seq_one_letter_code
_entity_poly.pdbx_strand_id
1 'polypeptide(L)'
;MKNLFVVLSSFFLFLPILVSCQEKHIYIVYFGVHDGLKTHQEIEDHHHSYLTTSLQQTKETAKANVLYSYKNSINGFAALLTPEEASTLSEKEEVLTVFATKPNRYSLQTTRSWKFLGLEDGKEYGQGDQIGWGSEGLLHKANYGKDVIVGLLDSGVWPESRSFNDEGMGPVPLSWKGICQAGDSFNSSHCN
;
A
#
# COMPACT_ATOMS: atom_id res chain seq x y z
N MET A 1 -18.86 -26.82 76.79
CA MET A 1 -17.66 -26.52 75.97
C MET A 1 -18.11 -26.39 74.53
N LYS A 2 -18.19 -25.15 74.03
CA LYS A 2 -18.69 -24.82 72.68
C LYS A 2 -17.48 -24.80 71.74
N ASN A 3 -17.44 -25.72 70.79
CA ASN A 3 -16.38 -25.77 69.77
C ASN A 3 -16.51 -24.57 68.84
N LEU A 4 -15.48 -23.73 68.89
CA LEU A 4 -15.32 -22.48 68.19
C LEU A 4 -14.81 -22.75 66.76
N PHE A 5 -15.60 -22.28 65.80
CA PHE A 5 -15.29 -21.99 64.40
C PHE A 5 -13.80 -21.84 64.06
N VAL A 6 -13.27 -22.75 63.23
CA VAL A 6 -12.18 -22.46 62.28
C VAL A 6 -12.39 -23.32 61.03
N VAL A 7 -13.19 -22.85 60.09
CA VAL A 7 -13.09 -23.30 58.69
C VAL A 7 -12.36 -22.18 57.96
N LEU A 8 -11.03 -22.28 57.94
CA LEU A 8 -10.15 -21.39 57.20
C LEU A 8 -10.48 -21.54 55.71
N SER A 9 -11.00 -20.44 55.16
CA SER A 9 -11.23 -20.17 53.75
C SER A 9 -10.06 -20.60 52.88
N SER A 10 -10.16 -21.78 52.28
CA SER A 10 -9.37 -22.18 51.10
C SER A 10 -10.20 -21.90 49.84
N PHE A 11 -10.66 -20.66 49.68
CA PHE A 11 -11.03 -20.16 48.37
C PHE A 11 -9.73 -19.77 47.67
N PHE A 12 -8.99 -20.78 47.20
CA PHE A 12 -7.95 -20.56 46.20
C PHE A 12 -8.65 -19.88 45.03
N LEU A 13 -8.44 -18.58 44.92
CA LEU A 13 -8.79 -17.76 43.78
C LEU A 13 -8.16 -18.45 42.56
N PHE A 14 -8.94 -19.26 41.85
CA PHE A 14 -8.72 -19.51 40.44
C PHE A 14 -8.98 -18.17 39.76
N LEU A 15 -7.98 -17.28 39.78
CA LEU A 15 -7.91 -16.20 38.82
C LEU A 15 -7.92 -16.91 37.47
N PRO A 16 -8.95 -16.75 36.63
CA PRO A 16 -8.79 -17.13 35.24
C PRO A 16 -7.64 -16.27 34.75
N ILE A 17 -6.53 -16.91 34.35
CA ILE A 17 -5.50 -16.23 33.58
C ILE A 17 -6.26 -15.78 32.32
N LEU A 18 -6.67 -14.51 32.30
CA LEU A 18 -7.15 -13.86 31.11
C LEU A 18 -5.92 -13.81 30.20
N VAL A 19 -5.73 -14.85 29.41
CA VAL A 19 -4.85 -14.82 28.26
C VAL A 19 -5.46 -13.77 27.35
N SER A 20 -5.01 -12.52 27.51
CA SER A 20 -5.30 -11.45 26.58
C SER A 20 -4.56 -11.81 25.31
N CYS A 21 -5.24 -12.52 24.41
CA CYS A 21 -4.79 -12.65 23.04
C CYS A 21 -4.97 -11.26 22.43
N GLN A 22 -3.91 -10.44 22.45
CA GLN A 22 -3.96 -9.13 21.82
C GLN A 22 -4.11 -9.31 20.31
N GLU A 23 -5.15 -8.69 19.77
CA GLU A 23 -5.40 -8.70 18.34
C GLU A 23 -4.24 -8.03 17.60
N LYS A 24 -3.77 -8.66 16.53
CA LYS A 24 -2.75 -8.09 15.67
C LYS A 24 -3.40 -7.27 14.57
N HIS A 25 -2.81 -6.10 14.31
CA HIS A 25 -3.18 -5.24 13.19
C HIS A 25 -1.98 -5.04 12.27
N ILE A 26 -2.24 -4.55 11.06
CA ILE A 26 -1.17 -4.22 10.11
C ILE A 26 -0.59 -2.86 10.50
N TYR A 27 0.72 -2.83 10.74
CA TYR A 27 1.48 -1.62 10.96
C TYR A 27 2.60 -1.51 9.93
N ILE A 28 2.94 -0.29 9.54
CA ILE A 28 4.11 0.04 8.72
C ILE A 28 5.17 0.61 9.64
N VAL A 29 6.31 -0.08 9.75
CA VAL A 29 7.51 0.38 10.45
C VAL A 29 8.40 1.08 9.44
N TYR A 30 8.67 2.37 9.64
CA TYR A 30 9.35 3.22 8.67
C TYR A 30 10.71 3.69 9.21
N PHE A 31 11.77 3.46 8.42
CA PHE A 31 13.16 3.82 8.74
C PHE A 31 13.68 5.02 7.93
N GLY A 32 12.92 5.50 6.93
CA GLY A 32 13.37 6.58 6.05
C GLY A 32 13.47 6.15 4.59
N VAL A 33 14.49 6.65 3.89
CA VAL A 33 14.80 6.32 2.50
C VAL A 33 15.95 5.32 2.45
N HIS A 34 15.97 4.46 1.43
CA HIS A 34 17.13 3.62 1.17
C HIS A 34 18.30 4.46 0.66
N ASP A 35 19.52 4.10 1.06
CA ASP A 35 20.76 4.68 0.56
C ASP A 35 21.15 4.12 -0.84
N GLY A 36 20.44 3.09 -1.30
CA GLY A 36 20.68 2.42 -2.58
C GLY A 36 21.90 1.48 -2.57
N LEU A 37 22.50 1.21 -1.41
CA LEU A 37 23.70 0.39 -1.29
C LEU A 37 23.41 -1.11 -1.13
N LYS A 38 22.20 -1.44 -0.65
CA LYS A 38 21.78 -2.81 -0.36
C LYS A 38 20.97 -3.42 -1.49
N THR A 39 21.18 -4.70 -1.75
CA THR A 39 20.31 -5.51 -2.61
C THR A 39 18.94 -5.71 -1.99
N HIS A 40 17.93 -6.05 -2.81
CA HIS A 40 16.58 -6.36 -2.35
C HIS A 40 16.54 -7.49 -1.30
N GLN A 41 17.43 -8.48 -1.43
CA GLN A 41 17.52 -9.60 -0.49
C GLN A 41 18.11 -9.14 0.86
N GLU A 42 19.17 -8.34 0.85
CA GLU A 42 19.77 -7.80 2.07
C GLU A 42 18.80 -6.90 2.84
N ILE A 43 17.98 -6.11 2.13
CA ILE A 43 16.93 -5.29 2.74
C ILE A 43 15.89 -6.17 3.44
N GLU A 44 15.42 -7.22 2.78
CA GLU A 44 14.41 -8.12 3.33
C GLU A 44 14.93 -8.93 4.53
N ASP A 45 16.16 -9.45 4.42
CA ASP A 45 16.81 -10.14 5.53
C ASP A 45 17.04 -9.20 6.73
N HIS A 46 17.39 -7.94 6.46
CA HIS A 46 17.49 -6.91 7.50
C HIS A 46 16.14 -6.67 8.19
N HIS A 47 15.03 -6.51 7.45
CA HIS A 47 13.71 -6.32 8.05
C HIS A 47 13.28 -7.49 8.93
N HIS A 48 13.47 -8.72 8.47
CA HIS A 48 13.17 -9.91 9.28
C HIS A 48 14.03 -9.99 10.54
N SER A 49 15.34 -9.73 10.41
CA SER A 49 16.27 -9.70 11.54
C SER A 49 15.91 -8.61 12.55
N TYR A 50 15.54 -7.42 12.07
CA TYR A 50 15.14 -6.29 12.89
C TYR A 50 13.90 -6.62 13.74
N LEU A 51 12.87 -7.22 13.13
CA LEU A 51 11.67 -7.62 13.86
C LEU A 51 11.96 -8.74 14.88
N THR A 52 12.76 -9.73 14.48
CA THR A 52 13.21 -10.84 15.34
C THR A 52 13.90 -10.31 16.60
N THR A 53 14.87 -9.42 16.42
CA THR A 53 15.71 -8.89 17.51
C THR A 53 14.96 -7.88 18.37
N SER A 54 14.19 -6.97 17.76
CA SER A 54 13.49 -5.90 18.48
C SER A 54 12.36 -6.41 19.38
N LEU A 55 11.68 -7.49 18.95
CA LEU A 55 10.56 -8.08 19.70
C LEU A 55 10.90 -9.42 20.37
N GLN A 56 12.16 -9.86 20.29
CA GLN A 56 12.64 -11.13 20.87
C GLN A 56 11.81 -12.34 20.40
N GLN A 57 11.39 -12.33 19.14
CA GLN A 57 10.60 -13.40 18.51
C GLN A 57 11.51 -14.38 17.78
N THR A 58 10.99 -15.56 17.43
CA THR A 58 11.72 -16.49 16.55
C THR A 58 11.76 -15.94 15.12
N LYS A 59 12.80 -16.34 14.35
CA LYS A 59 12.96 -15.92 12.96
C LYS A 59 11.75 -16.33 12.10
N GLU A 60 11.20 -17.51 12.36
CA GLU A 60 10.03 -18.06 11.69
C GLU A 60 8.79 -17.20 11.97
N THR A 61 8.61 -16.77 13.23
CA THR A 61 7.51 -15.89 13.63
C THR A 61 7.64 -14.51 13.00
N ALA A 62 8.85 -13.92 13.01
CA ALA A 62 9.10 -12.63 12.38
C ALA A 62 8.85 -12.68 10.87
N LYS A 63 9.32 -13.74 10.19
CA LYS A 63 9.04 -13.95 8.77
C LYS A 63 7.56 -14.09 8.46
N ALA A 64 6.81 -14.81 9.30
CA ALA A 64 5.37 -14.99 9.12
C ALA A 64 4.58 -13.69 9.37
N ASN A 65 5.06 -12.81 10.24
CA ASN A 65 4.39 -11.55 10.57
C ASN A 65 4.71 -10.43 9.57
N VAL A 66 5.86 -10.44 8.89
CA VAL A 66 6.19 -9.44 7.85
C VAL A 66 5.40 -9.75 6.59
N LEU A 67 4.49 -8.84 6.23
CA LEU A 67 3.64 -8.95 5.04
C LEU A 67 4.31 -8.40 3.79
N TYR A 68 5.09 -7.33 3.95
CA TYR A 68 5.75 -6.67 2.85
C TYR A 68 7.01 -5.93 3.30
N SER A 69 8.07 -6.03 2.51
CA SER A 69 9.29 -5.23 2.67
C SER A 69 9.33 -4.18 1.57
N TYR A 70 9.43 -2.90 1.96
CA TYR A 70 9.65 -1.81 1.01
C TYR A 70 11.14 -1.75 0.65
N LYS A 71 11.47 -2.00 -0.62
CA LYS A 71 12.85 -2.24 -1.10
C LYS A 71 13.40 -1.17 -2.05
N ASN A 72 12.57 -0.18 -2.41
CA ASN A 72 12.89 0.83 -3.42
C ASN A 72 13.14 2.22 -2.78
N SER A 73 12.24 3.19 -2.99
CA SER A 73 12.43 4.56 -2.49
C SER A 73 12.30 4.71 -0.97
N ILE A 74 11.60 3.77 -0.32
CA ILE A 74 11.29 3.79 1.11
C ILE A 74 11.94 2.59 1.78
N ASN A 75 12.57 2.82 2.92
CA ASN A 75 13.07 1.82 3.84
C ASN A 75 12.06 1.59 4.97
N GLY A 76 11.58 0.36 5.09
CA GLY A 76 10.54 -0.02 6.03
C GLY A 76 9.88 -1.34 5.67
N PHE A 77 9.00 -1.83 6.56
CA PHE A 77 8.20 -3.02 6.31
C PHE A 77 6.80 -2.91 6.91
N ALA A 78 5.85 -3.61 6.29
CA ALA A 78 4.51 -3.82 6.84
C ALA A 78 4.48 -5.16 7.58
N ALA A 79 3.98 -5.18 8.82
CA ALA A 79 3.90 -6.39 9.63
C ALA A 79 2.60 -6.47 10.46
N LEU A 80 2.18 -7.70 10.78
CA LEU A 80 1.15 -8.00 11.76
C LEU A 80 1.72 -7.89 13.17
N LEU A 81 1.32 -6.83 13.88
CA LEU A 81 1.81 -6.51 15.22
C LEU A 81 0.65 -6.27 16.19
N THR A 82 0.85 -6.60 17.46
CA THR A 82 -0.01 -6.11 18.54
C THR A 82 0.23 -4.60 18.76
N PRO A 83 -0.70 -3.87 19.39
CA PRO A 83 -0.46 -2.47 19.76
C PRO A 83 0.79 -2.27 20.63
N GLU A 84 1.10 -3.21 21.51
CA GLU A 84 2.27 -3.18 22.38
C GLU A 84 3.58 -3.40 21.60
N GLU A 85 3.59 -4.36 20.66
CA GLU A 85 4.72 -4.57 19.75
C GLU A 85 4.97 -3.33 18.89
N ALA A 86 3.91 -2.72 18.36
CA ALA A 86 4.01 -1.48 17.57
C ALA A 86 4.56 -0.31 18.41
N SER A 87 4.10 -0.17 19.67
CA SER A 87 4.64 0.84 20.61
C SER A 87 6.12 0.60 20.88
N THR A 88 6.50 -0.65 21.16
CA THR A 88 7.90 -1.03 21.42
C THR A 88 8.82 -0.68 20.24
N LEU A 89 8.36 -0.90 19.01
CA LEU A 89 9.13 -0.54 17.81
C LEU A 89 9.21 0.97 17.62
N SER A 90 8.16 1.73 17.98
CA SER A 90 8.14 3.19 17.84
C SER A 90 9.12 3.92 18.77
N GLU A 91 9.59 3.26 19.82
CA GLU A 91 10.57 3.79 20.77
C GLU A 91 12.02 3.54 20.34
N LYS A 92 12.25 2.82 19.24
CA LYS A 92 13.59 2.51 18.73
C LYS A 92 14.15 3.70 17.96
N GLU A 93 15.41 4.04 18.23
CA GLU A 93 16.09 5.22 17.64
C GLU A 93 16.13 5.17 16.11
N GLU A 94 16.28 3.97 15.53
CA GLU A 94 16.33 3.76 14.09
C GLU A 94 14.94 3.89 13.42
N VAL A 95 13.86 3.75 14.17
CA VAL A 95 12.48 3.82 13.65
C VAL A 95 12.00 5.25 13.67
N LEU A 96 11.80 5.83 12.49
CA LEU A 96 11.28 7.19 12.37
C LEU A 96 9.81 7.27 12.73
N THR A 97 9.00 6.30 12.31
CA THR A 97 7.56 6.27 12.61
C THR A 97 6.98 4.86 12.45
N VAL A 98 5.96 4.55 13.25
CA VAL A 98 5.11 3.36 13.07
C VAL A 98 3.68 3.80 12.75
N PHE A 99 3.15 3.38 11.60
CA PHE A 99 1.81 3.76 11.13
C PHE A 99 0.84 2.58 11.21
N ALA A 100 -0.30 2.74 11.89
CA ALA A 100 -1.38 1.77 11.78
C ALA A 100 -2.05 1.87 10.39
N THR A 101 -2.20 0.74 9.69
CA THR A 101 -2.91 0.70 8.41
C THR A 101 -4.41 0.95 8.62
N LYS A 102 -5.00 1.73 7.71
CA LYS A 102 -6.45 2.00 7.67
C LYS A 102 -6.99 1.52 6.33
N PRO A 103 -7.60 0.32 6.25
CA PRO A 103 -7.98 -0.28 4.97
C PRO A 103 -9.01 0.55 4.17
N ASN A 104 -9.79 1.41 4.83
CA ASN A 104 -10.84 2.22 4.19
C ASN A 104 -10.51 3.73 4.21
N ARG A 105 -9.22 4.09 4.12
CA ARG A 105 -8.83 5.52 4.20
C ARG A 105 -9.22 6.32 2.97
N TYR A 106 -9.38 5.67 1.81
CA TYR A 106 -9.63 6.32 0.54
C TYR A 106 -11.00 5.91 -0.01
N SER A 107 -11.78 6.88 -0.47
CA SER A 107 -13.04 6.67 -1.18
C SER A 107 -12.89 7.16 -2.61
N LEU A 108 -13.56 6.50 -3.55
CA LEU A 108 -13.57 6.90 -4.96
C LEU A 108 -14.14 8.32 -5.08
N GLN A 109 -13.36 9.24 -5.65
CA GLN A 109 -13.69 10.67 -5.70
C GLN A 109 -14.34 11.10 -7.02
N THR A 110 -14.25 10.32 -8.10
CA THR A 110 -14.57 10.80 -9.45
C THR A 110 -15.46 9.86 -10.23
N THR A 111 -16.55 10.39 -10.81
CA THR A 111 -17.38 9.69 -11.81
C THR A 111 -17.56 10.47 -13.11
N ARG A 112 -16.96 11.68 -13.26
CA ARG A 112 -17.13 12.58 -14.44
C ARG A 112 -15.90 13.44 -14.77
N SER A 113 -14.72 12.83 -14.95
CA SER A 113 -13.47 13.55 -15.18
C SER A 113 -13.47 14.42 -16.44
N TRP A 114 -14.09 13.97 -17.54
CA TRP A 114 -14.19 14.74 -18.80
C TRP A 114 -14.94 16.05 -18.62
N LYS A 115 -16.02 16.05 -17.83
CA LYS A 115 -16.75 17.27 -17.49
C LYS A 115 -15.93 18.21 -16.61
N PHE A 116 -15.24 17.66 -15.61
CA PHE A 116 -14.35 18.43 -14.73
C PHE A 116 -13.23 19.12 -15.53
N LEU A 117 -12.67 18.43 -16.52
CA LEU A 117 -11.62 18.94 -17.40
C LEU A 117 -12.14 19.83 -18.55
N GLY A 118 -13.46 20.02 -18.67
CA GLY A 118 -14.05 20.81 -19.75
C GLY A 118 -13.94 20.18 -21.14
N LEU A 119 -13.80 18.84 -21.22
CA LEU A 119 -13.59 18.07 -22.45
C LEU A 119 -14.89 17.50 -23.06
N GLU A 120 -15.99 17.52 -22.29
CA GLU A 120 -17.28 16.92 -22.68
C GLU A 120 -18.03 17.76 -23.72
N ASP A 121 -17.85 19.08 -23.68
CA ASP A 121 -18.41 19.99 -24.64
C ASP A 121 -17.34 20.27 -25.70
N GLY A 122 -17.42 19.62 -26.87
CA GLY A 122 -16.66 19.99 -28.07
C GLY A 122 -16.98 21.40 -28.60
N LYS A 123 -17.44 22.30 -27.73
CA LYS A 123 -17.71 23.70 -27.99
C LYS A 123 -16.46 24.50 -27.65
N GLU A 124 -16.06 25.27 -28.65
CA GLU A 124 -15.11 26.36 -28.60
C GLU A 124 -15.66 27.46 -27.65
N TYR A 125 -15.62 27.24 -26.33
CA TYR A 125 -16.01 28.27 -25.38
C TYR A 125 -14.89 29.30 -25.25
N GLY A 126 -15.07 30.42 -25.94
CA GLY A 126 -14.53 31.75 -25.60
C GLY A 126 -13.01 31.88 -25.54
N GLN A 127 -12.47 32.68 -26.45
CA GLN A 127 -11.11 33.27 -26.45
C GLN A 127 -10.38 33.27 -25.07
N GLY A 128 -9.64 32.21 -24.80
CA GLY A 128 -8.81 32.07 -23.60
C GLY A 128 -8.57 30.61 -23.25
N ASP A 129 -7.45 30.05 -23.70
CA ASP A 129 -6.99 28.66 -23.51
C ASP A 129 -7.94 27.54 -23.98
N GLN A 130 -7.79 27.17 -25.27
CA GLN A 130 -8.58 26.12 -25.91
C GLN A 130 -8.10 24.71 -25.50
N ILE A 131 -8.78 24.03 -24.57
CA ILE A 131 -8.60 22.58 -24.29
C ILE A 131 -9.32 21.69 -25.34
N GLY A 132 -9.65 22.25 -26.50
CA GLY A 132 -10.45 21.57 -27.53
C GLY A 132 -9.66 20.64 -28.46
N TRP A 133 -10.40 19.89 -29.28
CA TRP A 133 -9.90 18.95 -30.29
C TRP A 133 -9.45 19.62 -31.61
N GLY A 134 -9.63 20.93 -31.75
CA GLY A 134 -9.23 21.68 -32.94
C GLY A 134 -7.71 21.71 -33.15
N SER A 135 -7.27 22.05 -34.35
CA SER A 135 -5.84 22.10 -34.73
C SER A 135 -5.01 23.08 -33.89
N GLU A 136 -5.65 24.05 -33.23
CA GLU A 136 -5.01 25.01 -32.34
C GLU A 136 -5.21 24.72 -30.84
N GLY A 137 -5.92 23.63 -30.51
CA GLY A 137 -6.23 23.24 -29.15
C GLY A 137 -5.06 22.58 -28.43
N LEU A 138 -5.11 22.59 -27.09
CA LEU A 138 -4.08 22.01 -26.22
C LEU A 138 -3.83 20.53 -26.51
N LEU A 139 -4.87 19.76 -26.86
CA LEU A 139 -4.71 18.34 -27.20
C LEU A 139 -3.84 18.16 -28.44
N HIS A 140 -4.09 18.93 -29.51
CA HIS A 140 -3.27 18.89 -30.71
C HIS A 140 -1.84 19.38 -30.43
N LYS A 141 -1.68 20.48 -29.69
CA LYS A 141 -0.37 21.03 -29.30
C LYS A 141 0.44 20.06 -28.42
N ALA A 142 -0.22 19.28 -27.57
CA ALA A 142 0.38 18.22 -26.76
C ALA A 142 0.54 16.90 -27.54
N ASN A 143 0.31 16.90 -28.85
CA ASN A 143 0.34 15.71 -29.71
C ASN A 143 -0.51 14.56 -29.13
N TYR A 144 -1.66 14.90 -28.56
CA TYR A 144 -2.62 14.01 -27.91
C TYR A 144 -2.01 13.13 -26.80
N GLY A 145 -0.92 13.57 -26.18
CA GLY A 145 -0.22 12.82 -25.14
C GLY A 145 0.64 11.68 -25.65
N LYS A 146 1.01 11.68 -26.95
CA LYS A 146 1.92 10.69 -27.51
C LYS A 146 3.22 10.59 -26.69
N ASP A 147 3.66 9.36 -26.44
CA ASP A 147 4.87 8.99 -25.68
C ASP A 147 4.88 9.43 -24.20
N VAL A 148 3.73 9.86 -23.66
CA VAL A 148 3.55 10.15 -22.23
C VAL A 148 3.09 8.88 -21.51
N ILE A 149 3.78 8.54 -20.42
CA ILE A 149 3.42 7.42 -19.54
C ILE A 149 2.64 7.97 -18.35
N VAL A 150 1.39 7.53 -18.19
CA VAL A 150 0.52 7.91 -17.07
C VAL A 150 0.36 6.72 -16.13
N GLY A 151 0.78 6.87 -14.87
CA GLY A 151 0.51 5.89 -13.82
C GLY A 151 -0.82 6.17 -13.13
N LEU A 152 -1.69 5.17 -13.06
CA LEU A 152 -3.00 5.27 -12.42
C LEU A 152 -3.09 4.29 -11.24
N LEU A 153 -3.39 4.80 -10.05
CA LEU A 153 -3.72 3.99 -8.88
C LEU A 153 -5.24 4.05 -8.68
N ASP A 154 -5.95 3.02 -9.13
CA ASP A 154 -7.41 2.92 -9.06
C ASP A 154 -7.82 1.51 -8.62
N SER A 155 -9.13 1.29 -8.47
CA SER A 155 -9.80 0.02 -8.26
C SER A 155 -9.66 -0.98 -9.41
N GLY A 156 -9.30 -0.52 -10.61
CA GLY A 156 -9.07 -1.37 -11.78
C GLY A 156 -9.53 -0.71 -13.07
N VAL A 157 -9.38 -1.42 -14.18
CA VAL A 157 -9.87 -1.02 -15.51
C VAL A 157 -10.54 -2.23 -16.18
N TRP A 158 -11.39 -1.95 -17.18
CA TRP A 158 -11.93 -2.95 -18.09
C TRP A 158 -11.08 -2.94 -19.37
N PRO A 159 -10.01 -3.75 -19.47
CA PRO A 159 -9.10 -3.75 -20.61
C PRO A 159 -9.80 -4.06 -21.94
N GLU A 160 -10.92 -4.79 -21.91
CA GLU A 160 -11.76 -5.09 -23.07
C GLU A 160 -12.58 -3.89 -23.57
N SER A 161 -12.65 -2.79 -22.81
CA SER A 161 -13.33 -1.59 -23.23
C SER A 161 -12.64 -0.97 -24.45
N ARG A 162 -13.42 -0.51 -25.43
CA ARG A 162 -12.90 0.17 -26.62
C ARG A 162 -12.04 1.39 -26.30
N SER A 163 -12.21 2.01 -25.13
CA SER A 163 -11.37 3.11 -24.67
C SER A 163 -9.90 2.74 -24.46
N PHE A 164 -9.60 1.45 -24.31
CA PHE A 164 -8.25 0.91 -24.17
C PHE A 164 -7.82 0.11 -25.42
N ASN A 165 -8.48 0.25 -26.57
CA ASN A 165 -7.97 -0.33 -27.82
C ASN A 165 -6.72 0.45 -28.27
N ASP A 166 -5.64 -0.26 -28.57
CA ASP A 166 -4.36 0.27 -29.05
C ASP A 166 -4.24 0.32 -30.58
N GLU A 167 -5.30 -0.04 -31.31
CA GLU A 167 -5.34 0.03 -32.78
C GLU A 167 -4.97 1.44 -33.27
N GLY A 168 -3.91 1.54 -34.08
CA GLY A 168 -3.39 2.80 -34.60
C GLY A 168 -2.37 3.50 -33.68
N MET A 169 -2.09 2.95 -32.50
CA MET A 169 -0.98 3.40 -31.66
C MET A 169 0.37 2.89 -32.20
N GLY A 170 1.43 3.65 -31.91
CA GLY A 170 2.80 3.24 -32.18
C GLY A 170 3.31 2.20 -31.18
N PRO A 171 4.59 1.79 -31.28
CA PRO A 171 5.19 0.90 -30.29
C PRO A 171 5.22 1.55 -28.91
N VAL A 172 5.23 0.71 -27.87
CA VAL A 172 5.37 1.15 -26.47
C VAL A 172 6.67 1.98 -26.32
N PRO A 173 6.64 3.14 -25.64
CA PRO A 173 7.81 3.99 -25.47
C PRO A 173 8.98 3.25 -24.81
N LEU A 174 10.20 3.41 -25.34
CA LEU A 174 11.41 2.77 -24.81
C LEU A 174 11.76 3.17 -23.37
N SER A 175 11.22 4.30 -22.89
CA SER A 175 11.36 4.75 -21.51
C SER A 175 10.51 3.94 -20.52
N TRP A 176 9.48 3.23 -21.00
CA TRP A 176 8.67 2.36 -20.16
C TRP A 176 9.45 1.10 -19.80
N LYS A 177 9.64 0.89 -18.50
CA LYS A 177 10.34 -0.28 -17.92
C LYS A 177 9.39 -1.19 -17.15
N GLY A 178 8.08 -0.99 -17.32
CA GLY A 178 7.07 -1.82 -16.68
C GLY A 178 6.97 -3.19 -17.33
N ILE A 179 6.15 -4.06 -16.72
CA ILE A 179 5.80 -5.35 -17.28
C ILE A 179 4.27 -5.49 -17.26
N CYS A 180 3.77 -6.32 -18.18
CA CYS A 180 2.42 -6.84 -18.08
C CYS A 180 2.36 -7.86 -16.93
N GLN A 181 1.77 -7.48 -15.80
CA GLN A 181 1.59 -8.40 -14.67
C GLN A 181 0.22 -9.07 -14.76
N ALA A 182 0.21 -10.38 -15.00
CA ALA A 182 -1.01 -11.17 -14.97
C ALA A 182 -1.53 -11.34 -13.53
N GLY A 183 -2.84 -11.53 -13.40
CA GLY A 183 -3.56 -11.84 -12.17
C GLY A 183 -4.78 -12.73 -12.44
N ASP A 184 -5.57 -13.00 -11.41
CA ASP A 184 -6.62 -14.04 -11.44
C ASP A 184 -7.65 -13.89 -12.56
N SER A 185 -7.98 -12.65 -12.94
CA SER A 185 -8.90 -12.34 -14.04
C SER A 185 -8.28 -11.41 -15.09
N PHE A 186 -6.96 -11.31 -15.12
CA PHE A 186 -6.22 -10.43 -16.02
C PHE A 186 -5.02 -11.18 -16.60
N ASN A 187 -5.07 -11.54 -17.87
CA ASN A 187 -3.98 -12.29 -18.52
C ASN A 187 -3.19 -11.38 -19.48
N SER A 188 -2.13 -11.91 -20.10
CA SER A 188 -1.25 -11.12 -20.97
C SER A 188 -1.92 -10.55 -22.21
N SER A 189 -3.04 -11.11 -22.69
CA SER A 189 -3.79 -10.55 -23.82
C SER A 189 -4.63 -9.33 -23.43
N HIS A 190 -4.71 -8.99 -22.14
CA HIS A 190 -5.32 -7.75 -21.66
C HIS A 190 -4.29 -6.61 -21.52
N CYS A 191 -3.01 -6.90 -21.79
CA CYS A 191 -2.00 -5.88 -21.95
C CYS A 191 -1.84 -5.58 -23.43
N ASN A 192 -1.97 -4.30 -23.77
CA ASN A 192 -1.63 -3.76 -25.07
C ASN A 192 -0.12 -3.64 -25.24
#